data_AF-A0A376S913-F1
#
_entry.id   AF-A0A376S913-F1
#
_cell.length_a   1.000
_cell.length_b   1.000
_cell.length_c   1.000
_cell.angle_alpha   90.00
_cell.angle_beta   90.00
_cell.angle_gamma   90.00
#
_symmetry.space_group_name_H-M   'P 1'
#
loop_
_entity.id
_entity.type
_entity.pdbx_description
1 polymer ?
#
loop_
_entity_poly.entity_id
_entity_poly.type
_entity_poly.pdbx_seq_one_letter_code
_entity_poly.pdbx_strand_id
1 'polypeptide(L)'
;MVRRSIFIAQIEDINELKRTEQVNQQLMERITLANEAGGIGIWEWELKPNIFSWDKRMFELYEIPPHIKPNWQVWYECVLPEDRQHARKSDS
;
A
#
# COMPACT_ATOMS: atom_id res chain seq x y z
N MET A 1 51.32 8.99 -36.97
CA MET A 1 50.04 8.34 -37.33
C MET A 1 49.07 8.54 -36.17
N VAL A 2 48.09 9.45 -36.27
CA VAL A 2 47.20 9.80 -35.15
C VAL A 2 45.97 8.89 -35.17
N ARG A 3 45.73 8.19 -34.06
CA ARG A 3 44.57 7.30 -33.88
C ARG A 3 43.34 8.16 -33.56
N ARG A 4 42.29 8.08 -34.36
CA ARG A 4 41.01 8.76 -34.05
C ARG A 4 40.25 7.96 -33.01
N SER A 5 39.98 8.58 -31.86
CA SER A 5 39.04 8.08 -30.87
C SER A 5 37.65 8.61 -31.21
N ILE A 6 36.67 7.71 -31.27
CA ILE A 6 35.26 8.06 -31.49
C ILE A 6 34.55 7.88 -30.16
N PHE A 7 33.81 8.91 -29.75
CA PHE A 7 32.91 8.84 -28.60
C PHE A 7 31.48 8.80 -29.12
N ILE A 8 30.69 7.86 -28.61
CA ILE A 8 29.26 7.76 -28.87
C ILE A 8 28.56 8.04 -27.54
N ALA A 9 27.55 8.91 -27.56
CA ALA A 9 26.66 9.16 -26.44
C ALA A 9 25.22 8.92 -26.88
N GLN A 10 24.40 8.43 -25.95
CA GLN A 10 22.95 8.32 -26.11
C GLN A 10 22.31 9.24 -25.07
N ILE A 11 21.29 10.00 -25.51
CA ILE A 11 20.50 10.87 -24.65
C ILE A 11 19.06 10.39 -24.78
N GLU A 12 18.46 9.99 -23.67
CA GLU A 12 17.04 9.60 -23.59
C GLU A 12 16.29 10.67 -22.80
N ASP A 13 15.15 11.11 -23.35
CA ASP A 13 14.27 12.05 -22.68
C ASP A 13 13.45 11.32 -21.61
N ILE A 14 13.67 11.67 -20.34
CA ILE A 14 12.98 11.10 -19.18
C ILE A 14 12.00 12.09 -18.53
N ASN A 15 11.70 13.20 -19.20
CA ASN A 15 10.87 14.27 -18.63
C ASN A 15 9.45 13.80 -18.31
N GLU A 16 8.83 13.02 -19.19
CA GLU A 16 7.47 12.51 -18.97
C GLU A 16 7.39 11.52 -17.80
N LEU A 17 8.39 10.63 -17.68
CA LEU A 17 8.49 9.70 -16.58
C LEU A 17 8.58 10.44 -15.24
N LYS A 18 9.53 11.39 -15.15
CA LYS A 18 9.71 12.21 -13.94
C LYS A 18 8.47 13.01 -13.59
N ARG A 19 7.78 13.58 -14.58
CA ARG A 19 6.55 14.34 -14.35
C ARG A 19 5.44 13.44 -13.81
N THR A 20 5.31 12.23 -14.35
CA THR A 20 4.31 11.24 -13.89
C THR A 20 4.61 10.79 -12.45
N GLU A 21 5.87 10.50 -12.15
CA GLU A 21 6.31 10.14 -10.80
C GLU A 21 6.02 11.25 -9.79
N GLN A 22 6.33 12.50 -10.14
CA GLN A 22 6.06 13.66 -9.26
C GLN A 22 4.56 13.86 -9.01
N VAL A 23 3.73 13.72 -10.03
CA VAL A 23 2.26 13.82 -9.87
C VAL A 23 1.75 12.70 -8.97
N ASN A 24 2.21 11.47 -9.16
CA ASN A 24 1.83 10.34 -8.31
C ASN A 24 2.26 10.54 -6.86
N GLN A 25 3.48 11.02 -6.61
CA GLN A 25 3.97 11.33 -5.27
C GLN A 25 3.10 12.38 -4.58
N GLN A 26 2.80 13.49 -5.26
CA GLN A 26 1.95 14.56 -4.71
C GLN A 26 0.52 14.09 -4.42
N LEU A 27 -0.02 13.21 -5.25
CA LEU A 27 -1.35 12.62 -5.02
C LEU A 27 -1.33 11.67 -3.83
N MET A 28 -0.32 10.81 -3.71
CA MET A 28 -0.15 9.90 -2.58
C MET A 28 -0.03 10.68 -1.26
N GLU A 29 0.81 11.72 -1.21
CA GLU A 29 0.94 12.58 -0.02
C GLU A 29 -0.40 13.20 0.40
N ARG A 30 -1.17 13.73 -0.56
CA ARG A 30 -2.49 14.31 -0.28
C ARG A 30 -3.48 13.29 0.23
N ILE A 31 -3.48 12.08 -0.34
CA ILE A 31 -4.34 10.98 0.12
C ILE A 31 -3.97 10.57 1.54
N THR A 32 -2.68 10.39 1.82
CA THR A 32 -2.19 10.05 3.16
C THR A 32 -2.63 11.09 4.19
N LEU A 33 -2.42 12.38 3.91
CA LEU A 33 -2.84 13.46 4.81
C LEU A 33 -4.36 13.50 5.01
N ALA A 34 -5.15 13.30 3.96
CA ALA A 34 -6.60 13.26 4.06
C ALA A 34 -7.10 12.07 4.90
N ASN A 35 -6.48 10.90 4.74
CA ASN A 35 -6.80 9.71 5.53
C ASN A 35 -6.45 9.92 7.00
N GLU A 36 -5.27 10.46 7.29
CA GLU A 36 -4.83 10.78 8.65
C GLU A 36 -5.77 11.80 9.32
N ALA A 37 -6.09 12.90 8.62
CA ALA A 37 -6.99 13.93 9.13
C ALA A 37 -8.42 13.44 9.33
N GLY A 38 -8.89 12.55 8.44
CA GLY A 38 -10.21 11.92 8.52
C GLY A 38 -10.27 10.75 9.51
N GLY A 39 -9.13 10.30 10.05
CA GLY A 39 -9.05 9.11 10.89
C GLY A 39 -9.39 7.81 10.17
N ILE A 40 -9.25 7.77 8.84
CA ILE A 40 -9.65 6.66 7.96
C ILE A 40 -8.55 5.60 7.96
N GLY A 41 -8.91 4.35 8.28
CA GLY A 41 -8.02 3.19 8.13
C GLY A 41 -8.28 2.45 6.83
N ILE A 42 -7.21 2.07 6.14
CA ILE A 42 -7.24 1.29 4.89
C ILE A 42 -6.80 -0.14 5.15
N TRP A 43 -7.59 -1.08 4.65
CA TRP A 43 -7.23 -2.49 4.59
C TRP A 43 -7.43 -3.03 3.18
N GLU A 44 -6.61 -4.00 2.82
CA GLU A 44 -6.69 -4.72 1.56
C GLU A 44 -6.56 -6.22 1.80
N TRP A 45 -7.32 -7.01 1.05
CA TRP A 45 -7.21 -8.46 1.04
C TRP A 45 -7.08 -8.98 -0.39
N GLU A 46 -5.88 -9.40 -0.75
CA GLU A 46 -5.60 -10.09 -2.00
C GLU A 46 -5.86 -11.58 -1.81
N LEU A 47 -6.94 -12.14 -2.35
CA LEU A 47 -7.31 -13.55 -2.16
C LEU A 47 -6.26 -14.54 -2.72
N LYS A 48 -5.51 -14.13 -3.73
CA LYS A 48 -4.38 -14.88 -4.32
C LYS A 48 -3.27 -13.85 -4.56
N PRO A 49 -2.20 -13.80 -3.75
CA PRO A 49 -1.62 -14.88 -2.93
C PRO A 49 -2.02 -14.91 -1.43
N ASN A 50 -3.24 -14.49 -1.06
CA ASN A 50 -3.73 -14.42 0.32
C ASN A 50 -2.93 -13.45 1.21
N ILE A 51 -2.82 -12.20 0.76
CA ILE A 51 -2.17 -11.12 1.49
C ILE A 51 -3.24 -10.24 2.11
N PHE A 52 -3.17 -10.07 3.43
CA PHE A 52 -3.95 -9.08 4.17
C PHE A 52 -3.00 -7.94 4.52
N SER A 53 -3.37 -6.71 4.16
CA SER A 53 -2.55 -5.52 4.37
C SER A 53 -3.36 -4.49 5.13
N TRP A 54 -2.78 -3.95 6.19
CA TRP A 54 -3.34 -2.85 6.98
C TRP A 54 -2.38 -1.67 6.91
N ASP A 55 -2.93 -0.47 6.76
CA ASP A 55 -2.15 0.75 6.97
C ASP A 55 -1.89 0.99 8.47
N LYS A 56 -1.08 2.01 8.77
CA LYS A 56 -0.76 2.38 10.16
C LYS A 56 -2.02 2.66 10.98
N ARG A 57 -3.04 3.28 10.38
CA ARG A 57 -4.25 3.72 11.07
C ARG A 57 -5.12 2.54 11.49
N MET A 58 -5.20 1.48 10.69
CA MET A 58 -5.89 0.25 11.06
C MET A 58 -5.34 -0.39 12.34
N PHE A 59 -4.02 -0.40 12.51
CA PHE A 59 -3.39 -0.86 13.75
C PHE A 59 -3.79 -0.01 14.96
N GLU A 60 -3.83 1.32 14.79
CA GLU A 60 -4.28 2.24 15.84
C GLU A 60 -5.77 2.04 16.17
N LEU A 61 -6.63 1.87 15.17
CA LEU A 61 -8.08 1.71 15.34
C LEU A 61 -8.44 0.44 16.11
N TYR A 62 -7.75 -0.66 15.83
CA TYR A 62 -7.95 -1.93 16.51
C TYR A 62 -7.04 -2.12 17.74
N GLU A 63 -6.25 -1.11 18.09
CA GLU A 63 -5.28 -1.15 19.19
C GLU A 63 -4.29 -2.34 19.08
N ILE A 64 -3.94 -2.72 17.85
CA ILE A 64 -3.03 -3.83 17.57
C ILE A 64 -1.61 -3.29 17.34
N PRO A 65 -0.57 -3.88 17.95
CA PRO A 65 0.80 -3.48 17.68
C PRO A 65 1.18 -3.68 16.20
N PRO A 66 1.90 -2.72 15.56
CA PRO A 66 2.20 -2.76 14.12
C PRO A 66 3.17 -3.86 13.69
N HIS A 67 3.78 -4.59 14.64
CA HIS A 67 4.62 -5.76 14.35
C HIS A 67 3.80 -7.04 14.13
N ILE A 68 2.51 -7.01 14.48
CA ILE A 68 1.61 -8.13 14.22
C ILE A 68 1.28 -8.14 12.74
N LYS A 69 1.48 -9.29 12.09
CA LYS A 69 1.10 -9.46 10.69
C LYS A 69 -0.42 -9.59 10.58
N PRO A 70 -1.11 -8.65 9.89
CA PRO A 70 -2.55 -8.74 9.71
C PRO A 70 -2.88 -9.97 8.87
N ASN A 71 -3.97 -10.63 9.24
CA ASN A 71 -4.53 -11.75 8.51
C ASN A 71 -6.02 -11.85 8.84
N TRP A 72 -6.72 -12.76 8.15
CA TRP A 72 -8.13 -13.00 8.36
C TRP A 72 -8.50 -13.26 9.84
N GLN A 73 -7.71 -14.06 10.55
CA GLN A 73 -7.98 -14.40 11.94
C GLN A 73 -7.81 -13.19 12.87
N VAL A 74 -6.76 -12.38 12.65
CA VAL A 74 -6.54 -11.14 13.42
C VAL A 74 -7.74 -10.21 13.29
N TRP A 75 -8.23 -9.99 12.06
CA TRP A 75 -9.44 -9.20 11.84
C TRP A 75 -10.67 -9.84 12.50
N TYR A 76 -10.84 -11.16 12.35
CA TYR A 76 -11.99 -11.89 12.89
C TYR A 76 -12.08 -11.84 14.42
N GLU A 77 -10.95 -11.83 15.12
CA GLU A 77 -10.89 -11.67 16.57
C GLU A 77 -11.35 -10.29 17.04
N CYS A 78 -11.13 -9.25 16.22
CA CYS A 78 -11.63 -7.89 16.46
C CYS A 78 -13.15 -7.73 16.20
N VAL A 79 -13.78 -8.68 15.50
CA VAL A 79 -15.23 -8.67 15.30
C VAL A 79 -15.92 -9.07 16.60
N LEU A 80 -16.95 -8.30 16.98
CA LEU A 80 -17.77 -8.58 18.15
C LEU A 80 -18.34 -10.01 18.10
N PRO A 81 -18.33 -10.77 19.22
CA PRO A 81 -18.76 -12.16 19.24
C PRO A 81 -20.13 -12.42 18.59
N GLU A 82 -21.08 -11.52 18.81
CA GLU A 82 -22.43 -11.54 18.24
C GLU A 82 -22.46 -11.44 16.70
N ASP A 83 -21.50 -10.75 16.10
CA ASP A 83 -21.46 -10.47 14.66
C ASP A 83 -20.62 -11.50 13.88
N ARG A 84 -19.85 -12.34 14.58
CA ARG A 84 -18.94 -13.34 13.98
C ARG A 84 -19.64 -14.36 13.09
N GLN A 85 -20.92 -14.65 13.33
CA GLN A 85 -21.70 -15.58 12.50
C GLN A 85 -21.91 -15.04 11.06
N HIS A 86 -22.00 -13.71 10.91
CA HIS A 86 -22.16 -13.04 9.63
C HIS A 86 -20.82 -12.83 8.92
N ALA A 87 -19.75 -12.73 9.70
CA ALA A 87 -18.39 -12.60 9.22
C ALA A 87 -17.75 -13.95 8.80
N ARG A 88 -18.51 -15.04 8.71
CA ARG A 88 -17.94 -16.36 8.39
C ARG A 88 -17.35 -16.35 6.98
N LYS A 89 -16.08 -16.75 6.87
CA LYS A 89 -15.43 -16.99 5.58
C LYS A 89 -16.24 -18.06 4.84
N SER A 90 -16.78 -17.72 3.67
CA SER A 90 -17.35 -18.70 2.76
C SER A 90 -16.20 -19.51 2.18
N ASP A 91 -15.98 -20.70 2.71
CA ASP A 91 -15.02 -21.64 2.13
C ASP A 91 -15.53 -22.03 0.74
N SER A 92 -14.79 -21.64 -0.30
CA SER A 92 -14.90 -22.19 -1.66
C SER A 92 -13.74 -23.15 -1.90
#